data_AF-A0AAP0E3M0-F1
#
_entry.id   AF-A0AAP0E3M0-F1
#
_cell.length_a   1.000
_cell.length_b   1.000
_cell.length_c   1.000
_cell.angle_alpha   90.00
_cell.angle_beta   90.00
_cell.angle_gamma   90.00
#
_symmetry.space_group_name_H-M   'P 1'
#
loop_
_entity.id
_entity.type
_entity.pdbx_description
1 polymer ?
#
loop_
_entity_poly.entity_id
_entity_poly.type
_entity_poly.pdbx_seq_one_letter_code
_entity_poly.pdbx_strand_id
1 'polypeptide(L)'
;MATTSIPPIHSSLIKKVQSFFDSSQIQHNLHLPISKCLQKNLIFWSFTLSEMQSNFEFEEENRLIHGVFTVKTAMTVTEKILARASERSHLVPGENVWVNVDLLMTHDVGGPGTIGVFEREFGENAKVWDSEKIVIIPDHYIFTSDECANRNVDILRDFAVEQNIKYFYDIKDRSNFKANPDYKGVCHIALAQEGHCRPGEVLLGTDSHTCNAGAFGQFATGIGHTDAGFVMGTGMLLLKQPSVLMMFIFKIDANSESPCRITCFS
;
A
#
# COMPACT_ATOMS: atom_id res chain seq x y z
N MET A 1 22.32 -16.41 22.40
CA MET A 1 21.23 -16.94 21.56
C MET A 1 19.96 -16.90 22.38
N ALA A 2 19.15 -15.85 22.23
CA ALA A 2 17.87 -15.71 22.92
C ALA A 2 16.76 -15.82 21.87
N THR A 3 15.96 -16.88 22.00
CA THR A 3 14.76 -17.11 21.21
C THR A 3 13.65 -16.21 21.73
N THR A 4 13.23 -15.22 20.95
CA THR A 4 12.06 -14.40 21.26
C THR A 4 10.79 -15.14 20.84
N SER A 5 10.14 -15.76 21.83
CA SER A 5 8.79 -16.32 21.70
C SER A 5 7.74 -15.20 21.64
N ILE A 6 6.85 -15.27 20.65
CA ILE A 6 5.67 -14.42 20.50
C ILE A 6 4.76 -14.55 21.75
N PRO A 7 4.32 -13.44 22.39
CA PRO A 7 3.44 -13.53 23.55
C PRO A 7 2.03 -14.01 23.17
N PRO A 8 1.35 -14.80 24.03
CA PRO A 8 0.20 -15.63 23.65
C PRO A 8 -1.16 -14.88 23.56
N ILE A 9 -1.19 -13.54 23.55
CA ILE A 9 -2.43 -12.77 23.70
C ILE A 9 -3.13 -12.48 22.35
N HIS A 10 -2.43 -12.57 21.21
CA HIS A 10 -2.98 -12.17 19.90
C HIS A 10 -3.79 -13.24 19.14
N SER A 11 -3.82 -14.51 19.57
CA SER A 11 -4.45 -15.57 18.77
C SER A 11 -5.98 -15.48 18.69
N SER A 12 -6.64 -14.86 19.68
CA SER A 12 -8.10 -14.82 19.74
C SER A 12 -8.71 -13.75 18.82
N LEU A 13 -8.05 -12.59 18.68
CA LEU A 13 -8.48 -11.52 17.77
C LEU A 13 -8.25 -11.89 16.31
N ILE A 14 -7.08 -12.47 16.00
CA ILE A 14 -6.76 -12.98 14.65
C ILE A 14 -7.76 -14.07 14.25
N LYS A 15 -8.12 -14.99 15.16
CA LYS A 15 -9.16 -16.01 14.92
C LYS A 15 -10.55 -15.40 14.71
N LYS A 16 -10.90 -14.32 15.42
CA LYS A 16 -12.19 -13.63 15.23
C LYS A 16 -12.27 -12.94 13.87
N VAL A 17 -11.21 -12.24 13.44
CA VAL A 17 -11.13 -11.62 12.11
C VAL A 17 -11.15 -12.69 11.01
N GLN A 18 -10.41 -13.79 11.17
CA GLN A 18 -10.44 -14.92 10.24
C GLN A 18 -11.85 -15.52 10.10
N SER A 19 -12.57 -15.71 11.22
CA SER A 19 -13.94 -16.24 11.20
C SER A 19 -14.95 -15.31 10.52
N PHE A 20 -14.74 -13.99 10.59
CA PHE A 20 -15.58 -13.01 9.91
C PHE A 20 -15.40 -13.09 8.39
N PHE A 21 -14.16 -13.19 7.90
CA PHE A 21 -13.87 -13.33 6.47
C PHE A 21 -14.34 -14.68 5.90
N ASP A 22 -14.14 -15.78 6.62
CA ASP A 22 -14.60 -17.11 6.21
C ASP A 22 -16.14 -17.22 6.14
N SER A 23 -16.86 -16.37 6.87
CA SER A 23 -18.34 -16.34 6.89
C SER A 23 -18.97 -15.54 5.72
N SER A 24 -18.19 -14.76 4.97
CA SER A 24 -18.65 -13.96 3.84
C SER A 24 -18.67 -14.72 2.50
N GLN A 25 -19.24 -15.93 2.50
CA GLN A 25 -19.65 -16.63 1.28
C GLN A 25 -20.98 -16.05 0.80
N ILE A 26 -20.94 -14.91 0.10
CA ILE A 26 -22.04 -14.47 -0.76
C ILE A 26 -21.59 -14.67 -2.22
N GLN A 27 -21.67 -15.92 -2.67
CA GLN A 27 -21.83 -16.21 -4.10
C GLN A 27 -23.32 -16.26 -4.42
N HIS A 28 -23.80 -15.32 -5.23
CA HIS A 28 -24.54 -15.56 -6.49
C HIS A 28 -25.41 -14.37 -6.93
N ASN A 29 -25.33 -14.12 -8.23
CA ASN A 29 -26.34 -13.55 -9.13
C ASN A 29 -26.72 -12.07 -8.97
N LEU A 30 -26.14 -11.23 -9.85
CA LEU A 30 -26.87 -10.15 -10.51
C LEU A 30 -26.31 -9.93 -11.92
N HIS A 31 -26.98 -10.54 -12.90
CA HIS A 31 -27.06 -10.02 -14.26
C HIS A 31 -27.89 -8.72 -14.21
N LEU A 32 -27.42 -7.67 -14.88
CA LEU A 32 -28.19 -6.79 -15.78
C LEU A 32 -27.25 -5.70 -16.38
N PRO A 33 -27.58 -5.13 -17.55
CA PRO A 33 -26.62 -4.59 -18.51
C PRO A 33 -26.47 -3.07 -18.42
N ILE A 34 -25.27 -2.56 -18.70
CA ILE A 34 -25.10 -1.15 -19.07
C ILE A 34 -24.50 -1.09 -20.47
N SER A 35 -25.38 -0.72 -21.40
CA SER A 35 -25.05 -0.38 -22.77
C SER A 35 -24.75 1.12 -22.88
N LYS A 36 -23.81 1.44 -23.76
CA LYS A 36 -23.68 2.69 -24.54
C LYS A 36 -23.56 4.00 -23.75
N CYS A 37 -22.34 4.49 -23.59
CA CYS A 37 -21.96 5.80 -24.11
C CYS A 37 -20.43 5.92 -24.20
N LEU A 38 -19.94 6.70 -25.17
CA LEU A 38 -18.53 7.04 -25.44
C LEU A 38 -17.73 6.03 -26.27
N GLN A 39 -18.28 5.65 -27.43
CA GLN A 39 -17.49 5.70 -28.65
C GLN A 39 -17.39 7.18 -29.09
N LYS A 40 -16.17 7.72 -29.17
CA LYS A 40 -15.68 8.39 -30.38
C LYS A 40 -14.22 8.85 -30.21
N ASN A 41 -13.40 8.26 -31.07
CA ASN A 41 -12.11 8.74 -31.57
C ASN A 41 -10.93 8.76 -30.61
N LEU A 42 -10.16 7.67 -30.63
CA LEU A 42 -8.70 7.72 -30.76
C LEU A 42 -8.24 6.38 -31.36
N ILE A 43 -7.51 6.47 -32.47
CA ILE A 43 -7.07 5.35 -33.31
C ILE A 43 -6.00 4.56 -32.56
N PHE A 44 -6.28 3.30 -32.28
CA PHE A 44 -5.34 2.36 -31.67
C PHE A 44 -4.67 1.56 -32.78
N TRP A 45 -3.34 1.63 -32.89
CA TRP A 45 -2.57 0.71 -33.72
C TRP A 45 -2.34 -0.57 -32.91
N SER A 46 -3.04 -1.64 -33.29
CA SER A 46 -2.80 -2.98 -32.79
C SER A 46 -1.66 -3.61 -33.59
N PHE A 47 -0.52 -3.90 -32.95
CA PHE A 47 0.42 -4.89 -33.47
C PHE A 47 0.03 -6.25 -32.90
N THR A 48 -0.56 -7.09 -33.73
CA THR A 48 -0.72 -8.52 -33.45
C THR A 48 0.60 -9.23 -33.70
N LEU A 49 1.17 -9.81 -32.65
CA LEU A 49 2.23 -10.83 -32.72
C LEU A 49 1.68 -12.08 -33.42
N SER A 50 1.75 -12.15 -34.76
CA SER A 50 1.41 -13.38 -35.50
C SER A 50 2.39 -13.76 -36.61
N GLU A 51 3.67 -13.39 -36.53
CA GLU A 51 4.64 -13.80 -37.56
C GLU A 51 6.06 -13.85 -36.98
N MET A 52 6.37 -14.91 -36.23
CA MET A 52 7.74 -15.33 -35.99
C MET A 52 7.78 -16.78 -35.48
N GLN A 53 7.71 -17.73 -36.42
CA GLN A 53 8.68 -18.83 -36.58
C GLN A 53 8.09 -19.93 -37.47
N SER A 54 8.73 -20.07 -38.62
CA SER A 54 8.54 -21.11 -39.62
C SER A 54 9.15 -22.45 -39.17
N ASN A 55 8.48 -23.52 -39.61
CA ASN A 55 8.98 -24.85 -39.96
C ASN A 55 9.79 -25.65 -38.92
N PHE A 56 9.13 -26.60 -38.25
CA PHE A 56 9.70 -27.92 -37.95
C PHE A 56 8.56 -28.96 -37.98
N GLU A 57 8.56 -29.82 -38.99
CA GLU A 57 7.78 -31.07 -39.02
C GLU A 57 8.50 -32.11 -38.15
N PHE A 58 7.77 -32.76 -37.25
CA PHE A 58 8.10 -34.09 -36.73
C PHE A 58 6.79 -34.86 -36.53
N GLU A 59 6.63 -35.92 -37.33
CA GLU A 59 5.57 -36.93 -37.20
C GLU A 59 5.94 -37.99 -36.14
N GLU A 60 4.89 -38.60 -35.56
CA GLU A 60 4.84 -39.82 -34.74
C GLU A 60 5.51 -39.85 -33.35
N GLU A 61 4.74 -39.70 -32.27
CA GLU A 61 4.02 -40.81 -31.60
C GLU A 61 3.29 -40.27 -30.36
N ASN A 62 1.99 -40.57 -30.24
CA ASN A 62 1.13 -40.16 -29.14
C ASN A 62 1.56 -40.79 -27.79
N ARG A 63 2.34 -40.04 -27.00
CA ARG A 63 2.30 -40.12 -25.53
C ARG A 63 2.11 -38.72 -24.97
N LEU A 64 0.85 -38.37 -24.72
CA LEU A 64 0.48 -37.22 -23.90
C LEU A 64 0.94 -37.50 -22.46
N ILE A 65 2.20 -37.18 -22.18
CA ILE A 65 2.65 -36.88 -20.82
C ILE A 65 1.91 -35.63 -20.38
N HIS A 66 0.85 -35.79 -19.59
CA HIS A 66 0.25 -34.69 -18.81
C HIS A 66 1.24 -34.26 -17.72
N GLY A 67 2.36 -33.66 -18.13
CA GLY A 67 3.20 -32.88 -17.26
C GLY A 67 2.51 -31.54 -17.04
N VAL A 68 2.01 -31.29 -15.83
CA VAL A 68 1.73 -29.92 -15.40
C VAL A 68 3.10 -29.24 -15.28
N PHE A 69 3.56 -28.65 -16.38
CA PHE A 69 4.73 -27.78 -16.36
C PHE A 69 4.29 -26.48 -15.69
N THR A 70 4.55 -26.35 -14.39
CA THR A 70 4.46 -25.05 -13.72
C THR A 70 5.58 -24.19 -14.29
N VAL A 71 5.27 -23.36 -15.27
CA VAL A 71 6.20 -22.30 -15.68
C VAL A 71 6.39 -21.44 -14.43
N LYS A 72 7.62 -21.39 -13.89
CA LYS A 72 7.97 -20.42 -12.84
C LYS A 72 7.87 -19.03 -13.46
N THR A 73 6.67 -18.44 -13.43
CA THR A 73 6.46 -17.07 -13.87
C THR A 73 7.26 -16.17 -12.92
N ALA A 74 8.14 -15.34 -13.47
CA ALA A 74 8.88 -14.39 -12.66
C ALA A 74 7.90 -13.43 -11.97
N MET A 75 8.10 -13.18 -10.68
CA MET A 75 7.26 -12.26 -9.92
C MET A 75 7.51 -10.80 -10.33
N THR A 76 6.42 -10.03 -10.37
CA THR A 76 6.41 -8.57 -10.44
C THR A 76 7.05 -7.95 -9.20
N VAL A 77 7.33 -6.64 -9.24
CA VAL A 77 7.88 -5.91 -8.08
C VAL A 77 6.91 -5.99 -6.90
N THR A 78 5.62 -5.74 -7.11
CA THR A 78 4.58 -5.83 -6.07
C THR A 78 4.50 -7.22 -5.45
N GLU A 79 4.51 -8.28 -6.26
CA GLU A 79 4.52 -9.67 -5.77
C GLU A 79 5.78 -9.95 -4.94
N LYS A 80 6.96 -9.48 -5.35
CA LYS A 80 8.20 -9.65 -4.58
C LYS A 80 8.15 -8.93 -3.23
N ILE A 81 7.65 -7.71 -3.20
CA ILE A 81 7.53 -6.91 -1.97
C ILE A 81 6.58 -7.58 -0.99
N LEU A 82 5.38 -7.95 -1.45
CA LEU A 82 4.37 -8.59 -0.61
C LEU A 82 4.78 -10.02 -0.21
N ALA A 83 5.48 -10.77 -1.07
CA ALA A 83 6.04 -12.07 -0.72
C ALA A 83 7.08 -11.95 0.40
N ARG A 84 8.01 -11.00 0.29
CA ARG A 84 8.97 -10.67 1.36
C ARG A 84 8.26 -10.27 2.65
N ALA A 85 7.28 -9.38 2.55
CA ALA A 85 6.55 -8.85 3.70
C ALA A 85 5.69 -9.89 4.43
N SER A 86 5.31 -10.96 3.73
CA SER A 86 4.54 -12.09 4.27
C SER A 86 5.39 -13.31 4.59
N GLU A 87 6.72 -13.22 4.49
CA GLU A 87 7.66 -14.33 4.69
C GLU A 87 7.40 -15.52 3.74
N ARG A 88 6.87 -15.25 2.55
CA ARG A 88 6.60 -16.25 1.51
C ARG A 88 7.62 -16.14 0.39
N SER A 89 7.96 -17.27 -0.22
CA SER A 89 8.86 -17.30 -1.38
C SER A 89 8.18 -16.89 -2.69
N HIS A 90 6.85 -16.96 -2.73
CA HIS A 90 6.05 -16.71 -3.93
C HIS A 90 4.62 -16.33 -3.56
N LEU A 91 4.03 -15.43 -4.36
CA LEU A 91 2.63 -15.03 -4.32
C LEU A 91 2.06 -15.02 -5.74
N VAL A 92 0.77 -15.30 -5.86
CA VAL A 92 0.02 -15.12 -7.11
C VAL A 92 -1.10 -14.10 -6.92
N PRO A 93 -1.48 -13.35 -7.97
CA PRO A 93 -2.59 -12.41 -7.90
C PRO A 93 -3.88 -13.05 -7.42
N GLY A 94 -4.58 -12.36 -6.52
CA GLY A 94 -5.84 -12.79 -5.95
C GLY A 94 -5.75 -13.51 -4.61
N GLU A 95 -4.55 -13.94 -4.17
CA GLU A 95 -4.36 -14.53 -2.85
C GLU A 95 -4.53 -13.50 -1.72
N ASN A 96 -5.16 -13.90 -0.61
CA ASN A 96 -5.15 -13.13 0.63
C ASN A 96 -3.93 -13.52 1.46
N VAL A 97 -3.21 -12.54 1.96
CA VAL A 97 -1.94 -12.75 2.66
C VAL A 97 -1.78 -11.75 3.80
N TRP A 98 -1.33 -12.25 4.95
CA TRP A 98 -0.94 -11.40 6.08
C TRP A 98 0.41 -10.77 5.80
N VAL A 99 0.48 -9.45 5.89
CA VAL A 99 1.63 -8.66 5.48
C VAL A 99 2.14 -7.89 6.69
N ASN A 100 3.44 -8.06 7.00
CA ASN A 100 4.13 -7.20 7.95
C ASN A 100 4.28 -5.80 7.36
N VAL A 101 3.77 -4.80 8.08
CA VAL A 101 3.80 -3.41 7.66
C VAL A 101 5.11 -2.79 8.10
N ASP A 102 5.81 -2.14 7.16
CA ASP A 102 7.07 -1.46 7.47
C ASP A 102 6.81 -0.07 8.03
N LEU A 103 5.78 0.61 7.52
CA LEU A 103 5.41 1.96 7.95
C LEU A 103 3.90 2.18 7.86
N LEU A 104 3.32 2.79 8.90
CA LEU A 104 1.97 3.33 8.88
C LEU A 104 2.04 4.85 8.98
N MET A 105 1.47 5.54 8.00
CA MET A 105 1.30 6.99 8.03
C MET A 105 -0.14 7.38 8.38
N THR A 106 -0.30 8.38 9.23
CA THR A 106 -1.58 9.05 9.45
C THR A 106 -1.41 10.56 9.54
N HIS A 107 -2.52 11.28 9.41
CA HIS A 107 -2.58 12.73 9.46
C HIS A 107 -3.81 13.19 10.26
N ASP A 108 -4.04 14.48 10.34
CA ASP A 108 -5.08 15.14 11.14
C ASP A 108 -6.52 14.87 10.71
N VAL A 109 -6.77 14.39 9.50
CA VAL A 109 -8.11 13.95 9.10
C VAL A 109 -8.36 12.50 9.52
N GLY A 110 -7.45 11.58 9.19
CA GLY A 110 -7.64 10.14 9.43
C GLY A 110 -7.19 9.65 10.80
N GLY A 111 -6.30 10.38 11.47
CA GLY A 111 -5.65 9.94 12.70
C GLY A 111 -6.58 9.85 13.90
N PRO A 112 -7.44 10.84 14.20
CA PRO A 112 -8.38 10.72 15.31
C PRO A 112 -9.31 9.50 15.20
N GLY A 113 -9.81 9.21 14.00
CA GLY A 113 -10.62 8.02 13.75
C GLY A 113 -9.83 6.71 13.94
N THR A 114 -8.57 6.71 13.51
CA THR A 114 -7.66 5.56 13.64
C THR A 114 -7.32 5.29 15.11
N ILE A 115 -6.97 6.33 15.86
CA ILE A 115 -6.67 6.28 17.29
C ILE A 115 -7.89 5.77 18.07
N GLY A 116 -9.08 6.32 17.79
CA GLY A 116 -10.30 5.88 18.46
C GLY A 116 -10.65 4.41 18.19
N VAL A 117 -10.34 3.87 17.01
CA VAL A 117 -10.48 2.42 16.75
C VAL A 117 -9.43 1.64 17.52
N PHE A 118 -8.17 2.07 17.50
CA PHE A 118 -7.08 1.42 18.22
C PHE A 118 -7.39 1.30 19.72
N GLU A 119 -7.75 2.40 20.38
CA GLU A 119 -8.12 2.41 21.80
C GLU A 119 -9.34 1.53 22.10
N ARG A 120 -10.35 1.54 21.21
CA ARG A 120 -11.56 0.73 21.39
C ARG A 120 -11.29 -0.76 21.31
N GLU A 121 -10.49 -1.19 20.33
CA GLU A 121 -10.29 -2.63 20.05
C GLU A 121 -9.14 -3.24 20.87
N PHE A 122 -8.11 -2.46 21.22
CA PHE A 122 -6.93 -2.93 21.96
C PHE A 122 -6.92 -2.47 23.43
N GLY A 123 -7.74 -1.47 23.78
CA GLY A 123 -7.86 -0.88 25.11
C GLY A 123 -7.10 0.44 25.27
N GLU A 124 -7.57 1.30 26.19
CA GLU A 124 -7.01 2.65 26.42
C GLU A 124 -5.53 2.65 26.82
N ASN A 125 -5.05 1.59 27.50
CA ASN A 125 -3.66 1.47 27.92
C ASN A 125 -2.79 0.68 26.92
N ALA A 126 -3.32 0.35 25.74
CA ALA A 126 -2.58 -0.39 24.74
C ALA A 126 -1.38 0.43 24.23
N LYS A 127 -0.31 -0.29 23.86
CA LYS A 127 0.83 0.30 23.19
C LYS A 127 0.81 -0.05 21.72
N VAL A 128 1.15 0.93 20.88
CA VAL A 128 1.34 0.71 19.45
C VAL A 128 2.41 -0.36 19.20
N TRP A 129 2.30 -1.08 18.09
CA TRP A 129 3.18 -2.22 17.80
C TRP A 129 4.66 -1.81 17.74
N ASP A 130 4.94 -0.64 17.19
CA ASP A 130 6.28 -0.06 17.06
C ASP A 130 6.15 1.46 16.88
N SER A 131 6.62 2.23 17.86
CA SER A 131 6.51 3.70 17.86
C SER A 131 7.48 4.38 16.89
N GLU A 132 8.42 3.64 16.31
CA GLU A 132 9.30 4.11 15.23
C GLU A 132 8.74 3.80 13.83
N LYS A 133 7.67 3.00 13.71
CA LYS A 133 7.05 2.67 12.42
C LYS A 133 5.73 3.38 12.16
N ILE A 134 5.35 4.29 13.07
CA ILE A 134 4.18 5.15 12.92
C ILE A 134 4.67 6.57 12.66
N VAL A 135 4.22 7.14 11.55
CA VAL A 135 4.53 8.51 11.13
C VAL A 135 3.25 9.32 11.17
N ILE A 136 3.28 10.42 11.91
CA ILE A 136 2.14 11.32 12.06
C ILE A 136 2.52 12.69 11.49
N ILE A 137 1.81 13.12 10.45
CA ILE A 137 2.05 14.40 9.77
C ILE A 137 0.73 15.17 9.67
N PRO A 138 0.44 16.11 10.57
CA PRO A 138 -0.70 17.01 10.42
C PRO A 138 -0.41 18.05 9.33
N ASP A 139 -1.22 18.08 8.28
CA ASP A 139 -1.06 19.01 7.14
C ASP A 139 -2.37 19.60 6.60
N HIS A 140 -3.54 19.04 6.92
CA HIS A 140 -4.82 19.48 6.33
C HIS A 140 -5.45 20.67 7.09
N TYR A 141 -5.33 20.69 8.41
CA TYR A 141 -6.03 21.58 9.33
C TYR A 141 -5.11 22.48 10.15
N ILE A 142 -3.80 22.35 10.00
CA ILE A 142 -2.78 23.13 10.71
C ILE A 142 -2.89 24.67 10.59
N PHE A 143 -3.53 25.19 9.54
CA PHE A 143 -3.73 26.63 9.31
C PHE A 143 -5.19 27.07 9.35
N THR A 144 -6.09 26.17 9.79
CA THR A 144 -7.51 26.53 9.92
C THR A 144 -7.75 27.33 11.20
N SER A 145 -8.69 28.27 11.14
CA SER A 145 -9.24 28.94 12.33
C SER A 145 -10.38 28.16 12.98
N ASP A 146 -10.80 27.03 12.40
CA ASP A 146 -11.87 26.19 12.94
C ASP A 146 -11.38 25.39 14.16
N GLU A 147 -12.00 25.64 15.32
CA GLU A 147 -11.70 24.96 16.58
C GLU A 147 -11.93 23.45 16.50
N CYS A 148 -12.94 22.99 15.75
CA CYS A 148 -13.22 21.56 15.59
C CYS A 148 -12.09 20.85 14.84
N ALA A 149 -11.56 21.48 13.80
CA ALA A 149 -10.45 20.95 13.02
C ALA A 149 -9.12 21.03 13.79
N ASN A 150 -8.92 22.06 14.62
CA ASN A 150 -7.77 22.15 15.50
C ASN A 150 -7.74 21.06 16.58
N ARG A 151 -8.90 20.67 17.11
CA ARG A 151 -9.03 19.55 18.06
C ARG A 151 -8.41 18.26 17.52
N ASN A 152 -8.51 18.00 16.22
CA ASN A 152 -7.91 16.80 15.64
C ASN A 152 -6.39 16.79 15.79
N VAL A 153 -5.73 17.95 15.60
CA VAL A 153 -4.28 18.06 15.77
C VAL A 153 -3.89 17.87 17.24
N ASP A 154 -4.71 18.38 18.17
CA ASP A 154 -4.46 18.19 19.60
C ASP A 154 -4.56 16.71 20.01
N ILE A 155 -5.55 15.97 19.49
CA ILE A 155 -5.65 14.51 19.69
C ILE A 155 -4.37 13.80 19.20
N LEU A 156 -3.83 14.21 18.04
CA LEU A 156 -2.59 13.64 17.53
C LEU A 156 -1.38 13.95 18.43
N ARG A 157 -1.31 15.17 18.98
CA ARG A 157 -0.23 15.56 19.90
C ARG A 157 -0.25 14.72 21.17
N ASP A 158 -1.43 14.59 21.77
CA ASP A 158 -1.61 13.84 23.01
C ASP A 158 -1.23 12.37 22.78
N PHE A 159 -1.72 11.77 21.70
CA PHE A 159 -1.38 10.41 21.31
C PHE A 159 0.11 10.22 21.03
N ALA A 160 0.74 11.16 20.30
CA ALA A 160 2.16 11.09 19.98
C ALA A 160 3.03 11.11 21.25
N VAL A 161 2.66 11.91 22.25
CA VAL A 161 3.34 11.95 23.55
C VAL A 161 3.09 10.66 24.34
N GLU A 162 1.85 10.22 24.44
CA GLU A 162 1.46 9.04 25.23
C GLU A 162 2.11 7.74 24.72
N GLN A 163 2.17 7.59 23.40
CA GLN A 163 2.72 6.41 22.73
C GLN A 163 4.21 6.56 22.42
N ASN A 164 4.82 7.70 22.76
CA ASN A 164 6.22 8.03 22.49
C ASN A 164 6.57 7.82 21.00
N ILE A 165 5.74 8.40 20.13
CA ILE A 165 5.90 8.33 18.67
C ILE A 165 7.12 9.18 18.27
N LYS A 166 8.09 8.53 17.64
CA LYS A 166 9.36 9.17 17.25
C LYS A 166 9.18 10.16 16.10
N TYR A 167 8.32 9.82 15.15
CA TYR A 167 8.14 10.56 13.90
C TYR A 167 6.83 11.33 13.88
N PHE A 168 6.77 12.38 14.69
CA PHE A 168 5.66 13.32 14.72
C PHE A 168 6.09 14.70 14.21
N TYR A 169 5.54 15.09 13.06
CA TYR A 169 5.94 16.29 12.31
C TYR A 169 4.93 17.42 12.46
N ASP A 170 4.73 17.89 13.68
CA ASP A 170 3.79 18.98 13.99
C ASP A 170 4.42 20.38 13.89
N ILE A 171 3.57 21.36 13.59
CA ILE A 171 3.91 22.77 13.52
C ILE A 171 3.57 23.43 14.86
N LYS A 172 4.60 23.85 15.59
CA LYS A 172 4.43 24.54 16.87
C LYS A 172 4.10 26.03 16.69
N ASP A 173 4.74 26.70 15.73
CA ASP A 173 4.50 28.11 15.44
C ASP A 173 3.63 28.33 14.19
N ARG A 174 2.37 28.74 14.39
CA ARG A 174 1.42 28.96 13.28
C ARG A 174 1.38 30.40 12.79
N SER A 175 2.22 31.29 13.33
CA SER A 175 2.17 32.74 13.06
C SER A 175 2.68 33.13 11.67
N ASN A 176 3.62 32.37 11.08
CA ASN A 176 4.17 32.64 9.76
C ASN A 176 4.49 31.36 8.96
N PHE A 177 3.54 30.91 8.13
CA PHE A 177 3.68 29.67 7.35
C PHE A 177 4.75 29.71 6.25
N LYS A 178 5.17 30.90 5.77
CA LYS A 178 6.17 31.02 4.69
C LYS A 178 7.61 30.85 5.18
N ALA A 179 7.83 30.94 6.49
CA ALA A 179 9.15 30.97 7.08
C ALA A 179 9.30 30.01 8.27
N ASN A 180 8.31 29.14 8.54
CA ASN A 180 8.42 28.21 9.65
C ASN A 180 9.29 26.99 9.25
N PRO A 181 10.47 26.79 9.88
CA PRO A 181 11.33 25.63 9.63
C PRO A 181 10.72 24.29 10.05
N ASP A 182 9.72 24.30 10.96
CA ASP A 182 9.06 23.11 11.47
C ASP A 182 8.00 22.57 10.49
N TYR A 183 7.54 23.38 9.54
CA TYR A 183 6.56 22.93 8.56
C TYR A 183 7.20 22.02 7.51
N LYS A 184 6.76 20.75 7.49
CA LYS A 184 7.24 19.75 6.53
C LYS A 184 6.48 19.71 5.21
N GLY A 185 5.41 20.49 5.07
CA GLY A 185 4.59 20.49 3.86
C GLY A 185 3.50 19.41 3.89
N VAL A 186 3.01 19.09 2.69
CA VAL A 186 2.01 18.03 2.47
C VAL A 186 2.58 16.66 2.84
N CYS A 187 1.78 15.83 3.50
CA CYS A 187 2.19 14.55 4.10
C CYS A 187 3.03 13.65 3.18
N HIS A 188 2.64 13.46 1.91
CA HIS A 188 3.39 12.60 0.98
C HIS A 188 4.74 13.17 0.54
N ILE A 189 4.87 14.51 0.50
CA ILE A 189 6.14 15.18 0.23
C ILE A 189 7.05 15.07 1.45
N ALA A 190 6.51 15.34 2.64
CA ALA A 190 7.22 15.22 3.90
C ALA A 190 7.73 13.80 4.13
N LEU A 191 6.90 12.78 3.90
CA LEU A 191 7.28 11.36 3.96
C LEU A 191 8.54 11.08 3.12
N ALA A 192 8.55 11.53 1.86
CA ALA A 192 9.68 11.33 0.97
C ALA A 192 10.93 12.11 1.42
N GLN A 193 10.77 13.38 1.78
CA GLN A 193 11.87 14.27 2.19
C GLN A 193 12.56 13.82 3.47
N GLU A 194 11.79 13.28 4.42
CA GLU A 194 12.29 12.79 5.70
C GLU A 194 12.80 11.33 5.64
N GLY A 195 12.81 10.72 4.45
CA GLY A 195 13.43 9.42 4.22
C GLY A 195 12.59 8.21 4.64
N HIS A 196 11.26 8.38 4.71
CA HIS A 196 10.31 7.30 5.03
C HIS A 196 9.89 6.48 3.81
N CYS A 197 10.17 6.97 2.60
CA CYS A 197 9.92 6.23 1.37
C CYS A 197 11.15 5.42 0.95
N ARG A 198 11.25 4.16 1.37
CA ARG A 198 12.40 3.28 1.08
C ARG A 198 12.02 2.12 0.15
N PRO A 199 12.77 1.85 -0.93
CA PRO A 199 12.43 0.80 -1.88
C PRO A 199 12.23 -0.57 -1.23
N GLY A 200 11.23 -1.31 -1.70
CA GLY A 200 10.96 -2.67 -1.25
C GLY A 200 10.16 -2.79 0.04
N GLU A 201 9.75 -1.68 0.66
CA GLU A 201 8.91 -1.65 1.86
C GLU A 201 7.40 -1.62 1.55
N VAL A 202 6.61 -1.97 2.58
CA VAL A 202 5.15 -1.85 2.61
C VAL A 202 4.77 -0.64 3.46
N LEU A 203 4.24 0.39 2.81
CA LEU A 203 3.76 1.62 3.44
C LEU A 203 2.24 1.69 3.35
N LEU A 204 1.57 1.76 4.48
CA LEU A 204 0.11 1.97 4.53
C LEU A 204 -0.18 3.36 5.08
N GLY A 205 -1.27 3.96 4.63
CA GLY A 205 -1.62 5.31 5.06
C GLY A 205 -3.12 5.54 5.13
N THR A 206 -3.56 6.44 6.01
CA THR A 206 -4.99 6.83 6.11
C THR A 206 -5.43 7.84 5.03
N ASP A 207 -4.57 8.10 4.04
CA ASP A 207 -4.85 9.00 2.91
C ASP A 207 -4.91 8.22 1.59
N SER A 208 -5.80 8.63 0.69
CA SER A 208 -6.01 7.96 -0.60
C SER A 208 -4.83 8.08 -1.57
N HIS A 209 -3.98 9.10 -1.42
CA HIS A 209 -2.82 9.35 -2.27
C HIS A 209 -1.52 8.73 -1.72
N THR A 210 -1.62 7.89 -0.69
CA THR A 210 -0.49 7.11 -0.17
C THR A 210 0.24 6.32 -1.27
N CYS A 211 -0.45 6.00 -2.38
CA CYS A 211 0.15 5.40 -3.58
C CYS A 211 1.30 6.23 -4.19
N ASN A 212 1.45 7.51 -3.86
CA ASN A 212 2.57 8.35 -4.30
C ASN A 212 3.93 7.74 -3.94
N ALA A 213 4.03 7.10 -2.76
CA ALA A 213 5.25 6.43 -2.31
C ALA A 213 5.67 5.25 -3.22
N GLY A 214 4.77 4.75 -4.07
CA GLY A 214 5.09 3.77 -5.11
C GLY A 214 6.16 4.25 -6.10
N ALA A 215 6.32 5.56 -6.29
CA ALA A 215 7.40 6.14 -7.10
C ALA A 215 8.81 5.80 -6.57
N PHE A 216 8.93 5.41 -5.31
CA PHE A 216 10.18 4.99 -4.67
C PHE A 216 10.36 3.46 -4.69
N GLY A 217 9.53 2.72 -5.44
CA GLY A 217 9.60 1.25 -5.51
C GLY A 217 9.07 0.57 -4.24
N GLN A 218 8.16 1.22 -3.52
CA GLN A 218 7.41 0.65 -2.40
C GLN A 218 6.08 0.07 -2.88
N PHE A 219 5.55 -0.90 -2.12
CA PHE A 219 4.12 -1.16 -2.17
C PHE A 219 3.45 -0.18 -1.20
N ALA A 220 2.67 0.76 -1.74
CA ALA A 220 2.01 1.77 -0.94
C ALA A 220 0.54 1.93 -1.30
N THR A 221 -0.34 1.93 -0.29
CA THR A 221 -1.78 2.08 -0.49
C THR A 221 -2.45 2.81 0.66
N GLY A 222 -3.52 3.55 0.31
CA GLY A 222 -4.45 4.08 1.29
C GLY A 222 -5.29 2.96 1.90
N ILE A 223 -5.59 3.06 3.19
CA ILE A 223 -6.45 2.14 3.96
C ILE A 223 -7.43 2.92 4.84
N GLY A 224 -8.51 2.27 5.27
CA GLY A 224 -9.48 2.89 6.17
C GLY A 224 -9.00 2.95 7.63
N HIS A 225 -9.68 3.75 8.45
CA HIS A 225 -9.36 3.91 9.88
C HIS A 225 -9.40 2.60 10.66
N THR A 226 -10.31 1.68 10.30
CA THR A 226 -10.41 0.37 10.96
C THR A 226 -9.16 -0.47 10.72
N ASP A 227 -8.71 -0.54 9.47
CA ASP A 227 -7.50 -1.27 9.09
C ASP A 227 -6.27 -0.62 9.71
N ALA A 228 -6.19 0.72 9.68
CA ALA A 228 -5.08 1.45 10.26
C ALA A 228 -5.01 1.26 11.79
N GLY A 229 -6.14 1.24 12.50
CA GLY A 229 -6.18 0.98 13.94
C GLY A 229 -5.76 -0.46 14.26
N PHE A 230 -6.14 -1.42 13.41
CA PHE A 230 -5.65 -2.78 13.50
C PHE A 230 -4.14 -2.89 13.27
N VAL A 231 -3.60 -2.17 12.29
CA VAL A 231 -2.15 -2.08 12.04
C VAL A 231 -1.46 -1.45 13.24
N MET A 232 -1.98 -0.36 13.82
CA MET A 232 -1.40 0.26 15.03
C MET A 232 -1.21 -0.74 16.18
N GLY A 233 -2.15 -1.67 16.37
CA GLY A 233 -2.06 -2.67 17.42
C GLY A 233 -1.28 -3.94 17.07
N THR A 234 -1.12 -4.28 15.79
CA THR A 234 -0.55 -5.59 15.39
C THR A 234 0.68 -5.51 14.49
N GLY A 235 0.92 -4.38 13.82
CA GLY A 235 1.95 -4.23 12.80
C GLY A 235 1.70 -5.04 11.52
N MET A 236 0.49 -5.57 11.34
CA MET A 236 0.14 -6.44 10.23
C MET A 236 -1.20 -6.05 9.61
N LEU A 237 -1.38 -6.36 8.33
CA LEU A 237 -2.68 -6.26 7.67
C LEU A 237 -2.91 -7.43 6.72
N LEU A 238 -4.16 -7.88 6.61
CA LEU A 238 -4.56 -8.85 5.60
C LEU A 238 -4.77 -8.11 4.27
N LEU A 239 -3.95 -8.39 3.28
CA LEU A 239 -4.04 -7.78 1.96
C LEU A 239 -4.32 -8.85 0.91
N LYS A 240 -5.06 -8.46 -0.13
CA LYS A 240 -5.21 -9.28 -1.33
C LYS A 240 -4.13 -8.88 -2.33
N GLN A 241 -3.34 -9.86 -2.78
CA GLN A 241 -2.33 -9.65 -3.81
C GLN A 241 -2.97 -9.09 -5.08
N PRO A 242 -2.64 -7.85 -5.52
CA PRO A 242 -3.26 -7.27 -6.70
C PRO A 242 -2.65 -7.83 -7.98
N SER A 243 -3.43 -7.79 -9.05
CA SER A 243 -2.90 -7.92 -10.41
C SER A 243 -2.17 -6.63 -10.81
N VAL A 244 -1.05 -6.75 -11.51
CA VAL A 244 -0.25 -5.61 -11.95
C VAL A 244 -0.45 -5.38 -13.45
N LEU A 245 -0.71 -4.13 -13.84
CA LEU A 245 -0.67 -3.68 -15.23
C LEU A 245 0.65 -2.94 -15.46
N MET A 246 1.48 -3.45 -16.38
CA MET A 246 2.73 -2.80 -16.75
C MET A 246 2.49 -1.75 -17.84
N MET A 247 2.93 -0.52 -17.60
CA MET A 247 2.85 0.59 -18.55
C MET A 247 4.26 0.96 -19.04
N PHE A 248 4.49 0.89 -20.35
CA PHE A 248 5.74 1.33 -20.95
C PHE A 248 5.61 2.75 -21.50
N ILE A 249 6.51 3.64 -21.09
CA ILE A 249 6.59 5.01 -21.59
C ILE A 249 7.84 5.15 -22.44
N PHE A 250 7.66 5.43 -23.72
CA PHE A 250 8.74 5.63 -24.67
C PHE A 250 8.96 7.13 -24.90
N LYS A 251 10.18 7.61 -24.63
CA LYS A 251 10.58 8.97 -25.01
C LYS A 251 11.24 8.93 -26.38
N ILE A 252 10.59 9.56 -27.35
CA ILE A 252 11.17 9.80 -28.68
C ILE A 252 11.76 11.19 -28.66
N ASP A 253 13.08 11.29 -28.74
CA ASP A 253 13.77 12.58 -28.88
C ASP A 253 13.87 12.93 -30.37
N ALA A 254 13.05 13.87 -30.82
CA ALA A 254 12.95 14.24 -32.22
C ALA A 254 14.20 14.96 -32.76
N ASN A 255 15.13 15.37 -31.89
CA ASN A 255 16.34 16.13 -32.26
C ASN A 255 17.66 15.38 -31.97
N SER A 256 17.61 14.13 -31.50
CA SER A 256 18.83 13.36 -31.23
C SER A 256 19.07 12.34 -32.33
N GLU A 257 20.27 12.35 -32.94
CA GLU A 257 20.75 11.28 -33.84
C GLU A 257 21.05 9.96 -33.10
N SER A 258 20.64 9.82 -31.84
CA SER A 258 20.91 8.66 -30.98
C SER A 258 19.64 7.92 -30.55
N PRO A 259 19.69 6.60 -30.30
CA PRO A 259 18.48 5.78 -30.11
C PRO A 259 17.68 6.17 -28.87
N CYS A 260 16.35 6.02 -28.96
CA CYS A 260 15.37 6.22 -27.90
C CYS A 260 15.84 5.73 -26.52
N ARG A 261 15.81 6.60 -25.50
CA ARG A 261 16.01 6.20 -24.11
C ARG A 261 14.72 5.58 -23.58
N ILE A 262 14.82 4.35 -23.08
CA ILE A 262 13.73 3.65 -22.39
C ILE A 262 13.76 4.07 -20.92
N THR A 263 12.68 4.67 -20.44
CA THR A 263 12.47 4.87 -19.00
C THR A 263 11.27 4.02 -18.58
N CYS A 264 11.51 2.92 -17.88
CA CYS A 264 10.44 2.12 -17.30
C CYS A 264 9.97 2.76 -15.99
N PHE A 265 8.65 2.94 -15.84
CA PHE A 265 8.01 3.19 -14.55
C PHE A 265 7.32 1.89 -14.15
N SER A 266 7.67 1.37 -12.97
CA SER A 266 7.12 0.13 -12.40
C SER A 266 5.81 0.38 -11.67
#